data_AF-A0A7H1PWR4-F1
#
_entry.id   AF-A0A7H1PWR4-F1
#
_cell.length_a   1.000
_cell.length_b   1.000
_cell.length_c   1.000
_cell.angle_alpha   90.00
_cell.angle_beta   90.00
_cell.angle_gamma   90.00
#
_symmetry.space_group_name_H-M   'P 1'
#
loop_
_entity.id
_entity.type
_entity.pdbx_description
1 polymer ?
#
loop_
_entity_poly.entity_id
_entity_poly.type
_entity_poly.pdbx_seq_one_letter_code
_entity_poly.pdbx_strand_id
1 'polypeptide(L)'
;MEGYVLGPVRAEGGGGRRVVEGSKVAALFALLVTSPDCRCKRKDIAEVLWEGVEDVGNLVDRVVADLRKGLGQECVPHSGKSGYCTLRVPVGDVDLLRFREKVKQAEGLTCKAQFELLGAALEEWDGEDEPLQGLSEAGFHLRREELRAELMAAVYARLDAAYKSWEVKWLRDETEKWFERAPELPQIFRFYLLAHADLPEARRERLIKKWEKRNGRADVDVQSAIDQVRGEGRRPGGALLPPRSRPVARRQAQADRAGRADR
;
A
#
# COMPACT_ATOMS: atom_id res chain seq x y z
N MET A 1 19.87 -7.85 6.36
CA MET A 1 19.17 -7.47 7.60
C MET A 1 17.71 -7.78 7.35
N GLU A 2 16.89 -8.00 8.37
CA GLU A 2 15.47 -8.26 8.16
C GLU A 2 14.64 -7.39 9.10
N GLY A 3 13.63 -6.70 8.58
CA GLY A 3 12.82 -5.73 9.30
C GLY A 3 11.34 -5.86 8.98
N TYR A 4 10.51 -5.67 10.00
CA TYR A 4 9.07 -5.76 9.91
C TYR A 4 8.42 -4.58 10.61
N VAL A 5 7.52 -3.89 9.91
CA VAL A 5 6.73 -2.75 10.40
C VAL A 5 5.27 -2.79 9.96
N LEU A 6 4.89 -3.71 9.05
CA LEU A 6 3.50 -3.90 8.60
C LEU A 6 2.64 -4.73 9.59
N GLY A 7 3.21 -5.09 10.73
CA GLY A 7 2.57 -5.72 11.88
C GLY A 7 3.38 -5.40 13.14
N PRO A 8 3.69 -6.39 14.01
CA PRO A 8 4.59 -6.19 15.16
C PRO A 8 5.97 -5.68 14.74
N VAL A 9 6.42 -4.59 15.35
CA VAL A 9 7.71 -3.97 14.98
C VAL A 9 8.88 -4.81 15.47
N ARG A 10 9.68 -5.32 14.52
CA ARG A 10 10.87 -6.13 14.81
C ARG A 10 11.94 -5.89 13.73
N ALA A 11 13.21 -5.93 14.12
CA ALA A 11 14.30 -5.94 13.16
C ALA A 11 15.49 -6.74 13.68
N GLU A 12 16.22 -7.41 12.79
CA GLU A 12 17.39 -8.22 13.11
C GLU A 12 18.57 -7.84 12.21
N GLY A 13 19.67 -7.42 12.84
CA GLY A 13 20.93 -7.15 12.16
C GLY A 13 21.74 -8.42 11.91
N GLY A 14 22.74 -8.35 11.03
CA GLY A 14 23.60 -9.50 10.70
C GLY A 14 24.40 -10.08 11.88
N GLY A 15 24.49 -9.34 13.00
CA GLY A 15 25.12 -9.79 14.25
C GLY A 15 24.19 -10.49 15.23
N GLY A 16 22.95 -10.83 14.84
CA GLY A 16 21.98 -11.56 15.67
C GLY A 16 21.35 -10.77 16.82
N ARG A 17 21.65 -9.46 16.94
CA ARG A 17 20.94 -8.59 17.87
C ARG A 17 19.60 -8.16 17.28
N ARG A 18 18.55 -8.34 18.08
CA ARG A 18 17.18 -8.02 17.72
C ARG A 18 16.77 -6.67 18.30
N VAL A 19 16.16 -5.86 17.46
CA VAL A 19 15.29 -4.76 17.85
C VAL A 19 13.89 -5.36 18.00
N VAL A 20 13.34 -5.28 19.21
CA VAL A 20 12.07 -5.91 19.57
C VAL A 20 11.06 -4.82 19.94
N GLU A 21 9.80 -5.11 19.68
CA GLU A 21 8.62 -4.27 19.95
C GLU A 21 8.63 -3.63 21.36
N GLY A 22 7.94 -2.50 21.50
CA GLY A 22 7.83 -1.76 22.77
C GLY A 22 9.08 -0.98 23.20
N SER A 23 10.21 -1.15 22.50
CA SER A 23 11.43 -0.38 22.79
C SER A 23 11.50 0.93 22.02
N LYS A 24 12.15 1.96 22.59
CA LYS A 24 12.45 3.22 21.86
C LYS A 24 13.34 2.98 20.64
N VAL A 25 14.12 1.90 20.63
CA VAL A 25 14.93 1.48 19.47
C VAL A 25 14.02 0.98 18.34
N ALA A 26 12.99 0.18 18.65
CA ALA A 26 11.97 -0.23 17.69
C ALA A 26 11.15 0.96 17.17
N ALA A 27 10.79 1.90 18.06
CA ALA A 27 10.14 3.14 17.66
C ALA A 27 11.02 3.95 16.68
N LEU A 28 12.31 4.14 16.97
CA LEU A 28 13.22 4.82 16.04
C LEU A 28 13.32 4.08 14.70
N PHE A 29 13.43 2.75 14.73
CA PHE A 29 13.47 1.94 13.51
C PHE A 29 12.22 2.15 12.65
N ALA A 30 11.03 2.01 13.24
CA ALA A 30 9.76 2.24 12.58
C ALA A 30 9.62 3.67 12.03
N LEU A 31 10.02 4.66 12.83
CA LEU A 31 10.04 6.06 12.42
C LEU A 31 10.91 6.28 11.18
N LEU A 32 12.12 5.71 11.15
CA LEU A 32 13.00 5.83 9.99
C LEU A 32 12.41 5.13 8.78
N VAL A 33 11.99 3.87 8.89
CA VAL A 33 11.44 3.09 7.77
C VAL A 33 10.20 3.74 7.15
N THR A 34 9.34 4.33 7.97
CA THR A 34 8.11 5.00 7.50
C THR A 34 8.36 6.39 6.95
N SER A 35 9.50 7.01 7.27
CA SER A 35 9.83 8.35 6.78
C SER A 35 10.39 8.34 5.36
N PRO A 36 10.19 9.43 4.59
CA PRO A 36 10.79 9.58 3.27
C PRO A 36 12.30 9.36 3.28
N ASP A 37 12.80 8.63 2.27
CA ASP A 37 14.22 8.27 2.11
C ASP A 37 14.85 7.58 3.33
N CYS A 38 14.01 6.95 4.16
CA CYS A 38 14.39 6.35 5.43
C CYS A 38 15.17 7.30 6.35
N ARG A 39 14.80 8.59 6.36
CA ARG A 39 15.56 9.67 6.98
C ARG A 39 14.66 10.59 7.81
N CYS A 40 15.14 10.95 9.01
CA CYS A 40 14.44 11.89 9.90
C CYS A 40 15.41 12.92 10.46
N LYS A 41 14.91 14.13 10.78
CA LYS A 41 15.67 15.07 11.60
C LYS A 41 15.68 14.58 13.04
N ARG A 42 16.73 14.90 13.78
CA ARG A 42 16.82 14.61 15.21
C ARG A 42 15.73 15.28 16.03
N LYS A 43 15.27 16.46 15.60
CA LYS A 43 14.15 17.17 16.22
C LYS A 43 12.86 16.36 16.08
N ASP A 44 12.55 15.91 14.87
CA ASP A 44 11.37 15.09 14.59
C ASP A 44 11.42 13.76 15.37
N ILE A 45 12.61 13.16 15.54
CA ILE A 45 12.80 11.97 16.39
C ILE A 45 12.44 12.28 17.84
N ALA A 46 12.92 13.40 18.39
CA ALA A 46 12.58 13.82 19.74
C ALA A 46 11.07 14.02 19.92
N GLU A 47 10.45 14.77 18.99
CA GLU A 47 9.02 15.08 19.03
C GLU A 47 8.14 13.81 18.96
N VAL A 48 8.49 12.84 18.12
CA VAL A 48 7.69 11.60 17.98
C VAL A 48 7.93 10.62 19.14
N LEU A 49 9.19 10.43 19.56
CA LEU A 49 9.50 9.39 20.56
C LEU A 49 9.33 9.88 22.01
N TRP A 50 9.44 11.18 22.26
CA TRP A 50 9.35 11.78 23.59
C TRP A 50 8.48 13.04 23.56
N GLU A 51 7.27 12.91 23.02
CA GLU A 51 6.30 14.00 22.94
C GLU A 51 6.15 14.74 24.28
N GLY A 52 6.25 16.07 24.23
CA GLY A 52 6.12 16.94 25.40
C GLY A 52 7.31 16.94 26.35
N VAL A 53 8.41 16.23 26.05
CA VAL A 53 9.62 16.23 26.86
C VAL A 53 10.70 17.11 26.23
N GLU A 54 11.16 18.11 26.98
CA GLU A 54 12.24 19.00 26.56
C GLU A 54 13.62 18.36 26.79
N ASP A 55 14.65 18.87 26.10
CA ASP A 55 16.07 18.52 26.28
C ASP A 55 16.44 17.03 26.15
N VAL A 56 15.68 16.27 25.36
CA VAL A 56 15.93 14.82 25.13
C VAL A 56 17.08 14.49 24.17
N GLY A 57 17.94 15.47 23.84
CA GLY A 57 19.02 15.31 22.86
C GLY A 57 19.94 14.12 23.14
N ASN A 58 20.33 13.94 24.41
CA ASN A 58 21.16 12.82 24.86
C ASN A 58 20.45 11.46 24.76
N LEU A 59 19.12 11.43 24.93
CA LEU A 59 18.31 10.21 24.77
C LEU A 59 18.22 9.81 23.30
N VAL A 60 18.06 10.79 22.40
CA VAL A 60 18.12 10.56 20.96
C VAL A 60 19.50 10.01 20.54
N ASP A 61 20.60 10.55 21.08
CA ASP A 61 21.93 10.01 20.79
C ASP A 61 22.09 8.57 21.24
N ARG A 62 21.60 8.26 22.45
CA ARG A 62 21.64 6.91 22.99
C ARG A 62 20.84 5.94 22.13
N VAL A 63 19.59 6.27 21.78
CA VAL A 63 18.73 5.36 21.00
C VAL A 63 19.27 5.15 19.58
N VAL A 64 19.88 6.18 18.97
CA VAL A 64 20.56 6.04 17.67
C VAL A 64 21.80 5.15 17.79
N ALA A 65 22.57 5.29 18.87
CA ALA A 65 23.73 4.43 19.13
C ALA A 65 23.32 2.96 19.36
N ASP A 66 22.22 2.73 20.07
CA ASP A 66 21.68 1.41 20.32
C ASP A 66 21.11 0.77 19.04
N LEU A 67 20.39 1.54 18.22
CA LEU A 67 19.94 1.10 16.90
C LEU A 67 21.13 0.72 16.01
N ARG A 68 22.18 1.54 16.00
CA ARG A 68 23.43 1.26 15.27
C ARG A 68 24.12 -0.01 15.79
N LYS A 69 24.13 -0.25 17.10
CA LYS A 69 24.65 -1.50 17.68
C LYS A 69 23.81 -2.72 17.30
N GLY A 70 22.49 -2.55 17.19
CA GLY A 70 21.55 -3.62 16.83
C GLY A 70 21.67 -4.01 15.36
N LEU A 71 21.59 -3.03 14.46
CA LEU A 71 21.51 -3.25 13.01
C LEU A 71 22.86 -3.25 12.30
N GLY A 72 23.87 -2.61 12.89
CA GLY A 72 25.20 -2.43 12.31
C GLY A 72 25.46 -1.02 11.79
N GLN A 73 26.74 -0.70 11.61
CA GLN A 73 27.20 0.63 11.21
C GLN A 73 26.88 0.94 9.74
N GLU A 74 26.86 -0.07 8.89
CA GLU A 74 26.48 0.07 7.48
C GLU A 74 25.01 0.46 7.33
N CYS A 75 24.13 -0.14 8.14
CA CYS A 75 22.70 0.16 8.12
C CYS A 75 22.37 1.50 8.78
N VAL A 76 23.09 1.89 9.83
CA VAL A 76 22.88 3.16 10.54
C VAL A 76 24.18 3.95 10.53
N PRO A 77 24.52 4.62 9.42
CA PRO A 77 25.78 5.35 9.30
C PRO A 77 25.90 6.46 10.34
N HIS A 78 27.13 6.86 10.66
CA HIS A 78 27.37 8.04 11.49
C HIS A 78 27.06 9.31 10.69
N SER A 79 26.00 10.00 11.08
CA SER A 79 25.51 11.19 10.38
C SER A 79 26.24 12.49 10.76
N GLY A 80 27.24 12.42 11.64
CA GLY A 80 28.08 13.56 12.03
C GLY A 80 27.24 14.76 12.49
N LYS A 81 27.60 15.97 12.01
CA LYS A 81 26.90 17.23 12.33
C LYS A 81 25.63 17.48 11.49
N SER A 82 25.17 16.53 10.68
CA SER A 82 24.06 16.80 9.74
C SER A 82 22.73 17.08 10.43
N GLY A 83 22.55 16.65 11.69
CA GLY A 83 21.28 16.78 12.41
C GLY A 83 20.20 15.78 11.95
N TYR A 84 20.56 14.82 11.10
CA TYR A 84 19.67 13.75 10.63
C TYR A 84 20.09 12.38 11.16
N CYS A 85 19.13 11.46 11.23
CA CYS A 85 19.38 10.03 11.30
C CYS A 85 18.86 9.41 9.99
N THR A 86 19.60 8.45 9.45
CA THR A 86 19.25 7.76 8.20
C THR A 86 19.46 6.27 8.40
N LEU A 87 18.50 5.50 7.91
CA LEU A 87 18.60 4.05 7.80
C LEU A 87 18.91 3.70 6.34
N ARG A 88 19.99 2.94 6.12
CA ARG A 88 20.43 2.43 4.81
C ARG A 88 20.17 0.94 4.78
N VAL A 89 19.07 0.55 4.14
CA VAL A 89 18.70 -0.85 4.01
C VAL A 89 18.34 -1.14 2.56
N PRO A 90 18.70 -2.31 2.01
CA PRO A 90 18.16 -2.77 0.75
C PRO A 90 16.64 -2.80 0.80
N VAL A 91 15.98 -2.52 -0.32
CA VAL A 91 14.51 -2.59 -0.44
C VAL A 91 13.98 -3.97 -0.06
N GLY A 92 14.74 -5.03 -0.33
CA GLY A 92 14.40 -6.41 -0.01
C GLY A 92 14.42 -6.75 1.49
N ASP A 93 15.02 -5.93 2.34
CA ASP A 93 15.31 -6.26 3.74
C ASP A 93 14.18 -5.82 4.71
N VAL A 94 13.19 -5.07 4.23
CA VAL A 94 12.08 -4.57 5.07
C VAL A 94 10.74 -4.74 4.37
N ASP A 95 9.78 -5.34 5.06
CA ASP A 95 8.42 -5.63 4.56
C ASP A 95 7.73 -4.42 3.90
N LEU A 96 7.75 -3.25 4.54
CA LEU A 96 7.15 -2.02 3.98
C LEU A 96 7.84 -1.59 2.68
N LEU A 97 9.17 -1.73 2.61
CA LEU A 97 9.93 -1.35 1.41
C LEU A 97 9.66 -2.34 0.28
N ARG A 98 9.61 -3.65 0.57
CA ARG A 98 9.19 -4.68 -0.39
C ARG A 98 7.78 -4.42 -0.90
N PHE A 99 6.83 -4.14 -0.01
CA PHE A 99 5.45 -3.81 -0.36
C PHE A 99 5.39 -2.62 -1.32
N ARG A 100 5.98 -1.47 -0.93
CA ARG A 100 5.96 -0.24 -1.74
C ARG A 100 6.63 -0.45 -3.10
N GLU A 101 7.73 -1.19 -3.15
CA GLU A 101 8.40 -1.49 -4.41
C GLU A 101 7.54 -2.38 -5.32
N LYS A 102 6.90 -3.43 -4.80
CA LYS A 102 6.00 -4.26 -5.62
C LYS A 102 4.78 -3.48 -6.10
N VAL A 103 4.20 -2.62 -5.27
CA VAL A 103 3.09 -1.72 -5.67
C VAL A 103 3.53 -0.81 -6.79
N LYS A 104 4.69 -0.16 -6.66
CA LYS A 104 5.27 0.70 -7.69
C LYS A 104 5.59 -0.06 -8.97
N GLN A 105 6.17 -1.25 -8.88
CA GLN A 105 6.46 -2.09 -10.04
C GLN A 105 5.19 -2.57 -10.76
N ALA A 106 4.08 -2.71 -10.04
CA ALA A 106 2.79 -3.05 -10.63
C ALA A 106 2.24 -1.91 -11.51
N GLU A 107 2.68 -0.68 -11.30
CA GLU A 107 2.34 0.46 -12.15
C GLU A 107 2.93 0.27 -13.55
N GLY A 108 2.06 0.20 -14.56
CA GLY A 108 2.46 0.01 -15.96
C GLY A 108 2.56 -1.44 -16.42
N LEU A 109 2.26 -2.41 -15.56
CA LEU A 109 2.08 -3.80 -15.98
C LEU A 109 0.73 -4.01 -16.69
N THR A 110 0.61 -5.13 -17.41
CA THR A 110 -0.68 -5.61 -17.90
C THR A 110 -1.61 -5.93 -16.73
N CYS A 111 -2.93 -5.80 -16.88
CA CYS A 111 -3.87 -6.00 -15.78
C CYS A 111 -3.71 -7.35 -15.07
N LYS A 112 -3.41 -8.43 -15.81
CA LYS A 112 -3.15 -9.74 -15.19
C LYS A 112 -1.86 -9.75 -14.36
N ALA A 113 -0.76 -9.25 -14.92
CA ALA A 113 0.50 -9.18 -14.18
C ALA A 113 0.42 -8.20 -12.99
N GLN A 114 -0.35 -7.12 -13.12
CA GLN A 114 -0.66 -6.19 -12.05
C GLN A 114 -1.44 -6.88 -10.92
N PHE A 115 -2.46 -7.67 -11.26
CA PHE A 115 -3.24 -8.45 -10.30
C PHE A 115 -2.35 -9.41 -9.47
N GLU A 116 -1.50 -10.19 -10.15
CA GLU A 116 -0.58 -11.14 -9.50
C GLU A 116 0.43 -10.43 -8.60
N LEU A 117 1.07 -9.37 -9.11
CA LEU A 117 2.11 -8.65 -8.36
C LEU A 117 1.53 -7.89 -7.15
N LEU A 118 0.34 -7.30 -7.28
CA LEU A 118 -0.37 -6.70 -6.15
C LEU A 118 -0.79 -7.75 -5.12
N GLY A 119 -1.09 -8.98 -5.56
CA GLY A 119 -1.29 -10.11 -4.65
C GLY A 119 -0.04 -10.39 -3.80
N ALA A 120 1.11 -10.54 -4.46
CA ALA A 120 2.40 -10.74 -3.77
C ALA A 120 2.86 -9.52 -2.95
N ALA A 121 2.37 -8.31 -3.25
CA ALA A 121 2.59 -7.13 -2.42
C ALA A 121 1.78 -7.22 -1.13
N LEU A 122 0.48 -7.55 -1.24
CA LEU A 122 -0.42 -7.67 -0.10
C LEU A 122 -0.03 -8.82 0.85
N GLU A 123 0.68 -9.84 0.37
CA GLU A 123 1.26 -10.91 1.21
C GLU A 123 2.35 -10.42 2.18
N GLU A 124 2.93 -9.23 1.99
CA GLU A 124 3.84 -8.64 2.98
C GLU A 124 3.12 -8.17 4.25
N TRP A 125 1.79 -8.04 4.18
CA TRP A 125 0.96 -7.76 5.33
C TRP A 125 0.53 -9.09 5.96
N ASP A 126 0.79 -9.28 7.25
CA ASP A 126 0.38 -10.46 8.02
C ASP A 126 -1.14 -10.43 8.33
N GLY A 127 -1.96 -10.26 7.29
CA GLY A 127 -3.42 -10.43 7.26
C GLY A 127 -4.24 -9.41 8.03
N GLU A 128 -4.17 -9.43 9.35
CA GLU A 128 -5.03 -8.66 10.26
C GLU A 128 -4.25 -7.85 11.31
N ASP A 129 -2.93 -7.96 11.31
CA ASP A 129 -2.10 -7.22 12.25
C ASP A 129 -2.16 -5.72 11.96
N GLU A 130 -2.21 -4.94 13.03
CA GLU A 130 -2.16 -3.48 12.95
C GLU A 130 -0.72 -3.06 12.59
N PRO A 131 -0.51 -2.19 11.58
CA PRO A 131 0.82 -1.68 11.31
C PRO A 131 1.41 -0.99 12.53
N LEU A 132 2.72 -1.14 12.71
CA LEU A 132 3.46 -0.57 13.83
C LEU A 132 2.94 -1.07 15.20
N GLN A 133 2.49 -2.33 15.27
CA GLN A 133 2.02 -2.94 16.50
C GLN A 133 3.16 -3.01 17.53
N GLY A 134 2.79 -2.82 18.79
CA GLY A 134 3.72 -2.78 19.92
C GLY A 134 4.37 -1.42 20.16
N LEU A 135 4.09 -0.40 19.34
CA LEU A 135 4.49 0.99 19.61
C LEU A 135 3.36 1.76 20.32
N SER A 136 3.66 2.44 21.42
CA SER A 136 2.64 3.14 22.22
C SER A 136 2.68 4.66 22.05
N GLU A 137 3.69 5.19 21.37
CA GLU A 137 3.85 6.63 21.20
C GLU A 137 2.74 7.21 20.31
N ALA A 138 2.12 8.29 20.77
CA ALA A 138 1.02 8.94 20.06
C ALA A 138 1.45 9.49 18.69
N GLY A 139 2.74 9.82 18.53
CA GLY A 139 3.33 10.21 17.25
C GLY A 139 3.25 9.16 16.13
N PHE A 140 2.82 7.91 16.42
CA PHE A 140 2.57 6.89 15.40
C PHE A 140 1.11 6.79 14.94
N HIS A 141 0.15 7.48 15.56
CA HIS A 141 -1.25 7.39 15.14
C HIS A 141 -1.46 7.77 13.68
N LEU A 142 -0.97 8.94 13.26
CA LEU A 142 -1.07 9.40 11.88
C LEU A 142 -0.41 8.42 10.90
N ARG A 143 0.73 7.84 11.27
CA ARG A 143 1.45 6.87 10.42
C ARG A 143 0.70 5.57 10.24
N ARG A 144 0.01 5.10 11.27
CA ARG A 144 -0.87 3.93 11.13
C ARG A 144 -1.99 4.23 10.16
N GLU A 145 -2.59 5.41 10.23
CA GLU A 145 -3.63 5.83 9.28
C GLU A 145 -3.09 5.91 7.85
N GLU A 146 -1.91 6.49 7.65
CA GLU A 146 -1.22 6.53 6.35
C GLU A 146 -0.95 5.12 5.81
N LEU A 147 -0.42 4.21 6.64
CA LEU A 147 -0.15 2.83 6.26
C LEU A 147 -1.44 2.05 5.93
N ARG A 148 -2.51 2.24 6.71
CA ARG A 148 -3.82 1.66 6.39
C ARG A 148 -4.38 2.20 5.08
N ALA A 149 -4.17 3.48 4.80
CA ALA A 149 -4.56 4.07 3.52
C ALA A 149 -3.76 3.47 2.35
N GLU A 150 -2.45 3.27 2.51
CA GLU A 150 -1.60 2.57 1.54
C GLU A 150 -2.07 1.13 1.29
N LEU A 151 -2.39 0.38 2.36
CA LEU A 151 -2.97 -0.97 2.27
C LEU A 151 -4.26 -0.95 1.44
N MET A 152 -5.21 -0.09 1.80
CA MET A 152 -6.49 -0.02 1.10
C MET A 152 -6.34 0.41 -0.35
N ALA A 153 -5.41 1.31 -0.66
CA ALA A 153 -5.10 1.69 -2.04
C ALA A 153 -4.61 0.49 -2.86
N ALA A 154 -3.73 -0.34 -2.30
CA ALA A 154 -3.27 -1.56 -2.96
C ALA A 154 -4.38 -2.61 -3.14
N VAL A 155 -5.27 -2.77 -2.15
CA VAL A 155 -6.46 -3.63 -2.25
C VAL A 155 -7.35 -3.16 -3.40
N TYR A 156 -7.67 -1.87 -3.47
CA TYR A 156 -8.51 -1.34 -4.55
C TYR A 156 -7.87 -1.48 -5.93
N ALA A 157 -6.55 -1.24 -6.04
CA ALA A 157 -5.82 -1.46 -7.27
C ALA A 157 -5.87 -2.93 -7.71
N ARG A 158 -5.83 -3.88 -6.77
CA ARG A 158 -5.93 -5.32 -7.08
C ARG A 158 -7.33 -5.70 -7.53
N LEU A 159 -8.39 -5.17 -6.90
CA LEU A 159 -9.77 -5.37 -7.33
C LEU A 159 -10.00 -4.84 -8.75
N ASP A 160 -9.48 -3.65 -9.06
CA ASP A 160 -9.54 -3.07 -10.40
C ASP A 160 -8.79 -3.92 -11.43
N ALA A 161 -7.58 -4.36 -11.09
CA ALA A 161 -6.78 -5.25 -11.93
C ALA A 161 -7.52 -6.57 -12.21
N ALA A 162 -8.08 -7.21 -11.18
CA ALA A 162 -8.87 -8.43 -11.28
C ALA A 162 -10.10 -8.27 -12.17
N TYR A 163 -10.82 -7.15 -12.01
CA TYR A 163 -11.97 -6.82 -12.86
C TYR A 163 -11.56 -6.68 -14.32
N LYS A 164 -10.47 -5.96 -14.61
CA LYS A 164 -9.95 -5.74 -15.98
C LYS A 164 -9.35 -7.00 -16.60
N SER A 165 -8.76 -7.88 -15.81
CA SER A 165 -8.16 -9.15 -16.25
C SER A 165 -9.11 -10.34 -16.24
N TRP A 166 -10.38 -10.14 -15.87
CA TRP A 166 -11.43 -11.17 -15.89
C TRP A 166 -11.26 -12.28 -14.88
N GLU A 167 -10.66 -11.99 -13.74
CA GLU A 167 -10.56 -12.91 -12.62
C GLU A 167 -11.90 -12.94 -11.84
N VAL A 168 -12.99 -13.27 -12.55
CA VAL A 168 -14.38 -13.09 -12.09
C VAL A 168 -14.68 -13.89 -10.82
N LYS A 169 -14.21 -15.14 -10.76
CA LYS A 169 -14.43 -15.99 -9.58
C LYS A 169 -13.75 -15.38 -8.36
N TRP A 170 -12.47 -15.04 -8.49
CA TRP A 170 -11.70 -14.42 -7.42
C TRP A 170 -12.33 -13.09 -6.98
N LEU A 171 -12.73 -12.24 -7.93
CA LEU A 171 -13.34 -10.94 -7.63
C LEU A 171 -14.64 -11.08 -6.85
N ARG A 172 -15.49 -12.06 -7.20
CA ARG A 172 -16.72 -12.35 -6.45
C ARG A 172 -16.42 -12.77 -5.01
N ASP A 173 -15.59 -13.80 -4.86
CA ASP A 173 -15.24 -14.36 -3.55
C ASP A 173 -14.61 -13.28 -2.65
N GLU A 174 -13.77 -12.41 -3.24
CA GLU A 174 -13.07 -11.38 -2.48
C GLU A 174 -13.97 -10.19 -2.15
N THR A 175 -14.78 -9.70 -3.09
CA THR A 175 -15.71 -8.59 -2.82
C THR A 175 -16.82 -8.97 -1.87
N GLU A 176 -17.24 -10.24 -1.81
CA GLU A 176 -18.18 -10.74 -0.81
C GLU A 176 -17.62 -10.59 0.62
N LYS A 177 -16.38 -11.06 0.86
CA LYS A 177 -15.71 -10.91 2.16
C LYS A 177 -15.58 -9.44 2.58
N TRP A 178 -15.13 -8.58 1.67
CA TRP A 178 -14.95 -7.16 1.97
C TRP A 178 -16.28 -6.46 2.19
N PHE A 179 -17.32 -6.81 1.44
CA PHE A 179 -18.64 -6.21 1.58
C PHE A 179 -19.33 -6.63 2.89
N GLU A 180 -19.03 -7.82 3.42
CA GLU A 180 -19.48 -8.21 4.76
C GLU A 180 -18.80 -7.39 5.87
N ARG A 181 -17.50 -7.13 5.73
CA ARG A 181 -16.69 -6.41 6.75
C ARG A 181 -16.89 -4.90 6.72
N ALA A 182 -16.93 -4.30 5.54
CA ALA A 182 -16.91 -2.84 5.36
C ALA A 182 -17.79 -2.41 4.16
N PRO A 183 -19.12 -2.63 4.19
CA PRO A 183 -20.04 -2.29 3.10
C PRO A 183 -20.15 -0.80 2.79
N GLU A 184 -19.74 0.06 3.73
CA GLU A 184 -19.74 1.52 3.60
C GLU A 184 -18.64 2.05 2.67
N LEU A 185 -17.56 1.28 2.45
CA LEU A 185 -16.45 1.72 1.63
C LEU A 185 -16.87 1.81 0.14
N PRO A 186 -16.78 3.00 -0.49
CA PRO A 186 -17.28 3.21 -1.86
C PRO A 186 -16.67 2.24 -2.89
N GLN A 187 -15.36 2.03 -2.86
CA GLN A 187 -14.68 1.16 -3.82
C GLN A 187 -15.03 -0.32 -3.61
N ILE A 188 -15.23 -0.77 -2.37
CA ILE A 188 -15.72 -2.14 -2.09
C ILE A 188 -17.12 -2.32 -2.66
N PHE A 189 -18.02 -1.36 -2.40
CA PHE A 189 -19.38 -1.42 -2.94
C PHE A 189 -19.40 -1.40 -4.48
N ARG A 190 -18.57 -0.54 -5.11
CA ARG A 190 -18.38 -0.48 -6.56
C ARG A 190 -18.04 -1.86 -7.14
N PHE A 191 -16.97 -2.48 -6.65
CA PHE A 191 -16.52 -3.77 -7.19
C PHE A 191 -17.50 -4.91 -6.86
N TYR A 192 -18.18 -4.87 -5.71
CA TYR A 192 -19.27 -5.80 -5.39
C TYR A 192 -20.39 -5.72 -6.43
N LEU A 193 -20.86 -4.52 -6.78
CA LEU A 193 -21.89 -4.35 -7.81
C LEU A 193 -21.46 -4.91 -9.17
N LEU A 194 -20.21 -4.63 -9.58
CA LEU A 194 -19.67 -5.09 -10.85
C LEU A 194 -19.52 -6.62 -10.90
N ALA A 195 -19.04 -7.23 -9.82
CA ALA A 195 -18.82 -8.67 -9.74
C ALA A 195 -20.13 -9.48 -9.68
N HIS A 196 -21.15 -8.91 -9.04
CA HIS A 196 -22.47 -9.51 -8.79
C HIS A 196 -23.58 -8.92 -9.67
N ALA A 197 -23.23 -8.53 -10.89
CA ALA A 197 -24.19 -7.86 -11.76
C ALA A 197 -25.32 -8.77 -12.30
N ASP A 198 -25.18 -10.08 -12.13
CA ASP A 198 -26.20 -11.12 -12.34
C ASP A 198 -27.28 -11.17 -11.25
N LEU A 199 -27.15 -10.38 -10.17
CA LEU A 199 -28.21 -10.27 -9.17
C LEU A 199 -29.53 -9.80 -9.78
N PRO A 200 -30.68 -10.32 -9.31
CA PRO A 200 -31.99 -9.84 -9.74
C PRO A 200 -32.10 -8.32 -9.57
N GLU A 201 -32.64 -7.62 -10.56
CA GLU A 201 -32.75 -6.16 -10.60
C GLU A 201 -33.35 -5.58 -9.31
N ALA A 202 -34.45 -6.16 -8.83
CA ALA A 202 -35.10 -5.75 -7.59
C ALA A 202 -34.19 -5.90 -6.35
N ARG A 203 -33.25 -6.85 -6.34
CA ARG A 203 -32.26 -7.00 -5.26
C ARG A 203 -31.14 -5.98 -5.41
N ARG A 204 -30.65 -5.75 -6.62
CA ARG A 204 -29.62 -4.76 -6.93
C ARG A 204 -30.05 -3.33 -6.60
N GLU A 205 -31.25 -2.92 -7.02
CA GLU A 205 -31.80 -1.60 -6.70
C GLU A 205 -32.01 -1.38 -5.19
N ARG A 206 -32.40 -2.44 -4.46
CA ARG A 206 -32.48 -2.37 -3.00
C ARG A 206 -31.11 -2.16 -2.35
N LEU A 207 -30.06 -2.79 -2.88
CA LEU A 207 -28.69 -2.60 -2.40
C LEU A 207 -28.21 -1.17 -2.65
N ILE A 208 -28.39 -0.65 -3.86
CA ILE A 208 -28.01 0.72 -4.23
C ILE A 208 -28.71 1.74 -3.34
N LYS A 209 -30.04 1.68 -3.22
CA LYS A 209 -30.80 2.60 -2.36
C LYS A 209 -30.39 2.51 -0.89
N LYS A 210 -30.11 1.30 -0.39
CA LYS A 210 -29.65 1.10 0.99
C LYS A 210 -28.28 1.73 1.21
N TRP A 211 -27.39 1.62 0.24
CA TRP A 211 -26.05 2.18 0.30
C TRP A 211 -26.09 3.72 0.23
N GLU A 212 -26.81 4.30 -0.74
CA GLU A 212 -26.97 5.76 -0.89
C GLU A 212 -27.62 6.39 0.34
N LYS A 213 -28.62 5.72 0.95
CA LYS A 213 -29.25 6.20 2.18
C LYS A 213 -28.26 6.31 3.35
N ARG A 214 -27.24 5.46 3.39
CA ARG A 214 -26.25 5.41 4.49
C ARG A 214 -25.03 6.30 4.23
N ASN A 215 -24.55 6.31 3.00
CA ASN A 215 -23.27 6.94 2.64
C ASN A 215 -23.44 8.26 1.87
N GLY A 216 -24.68 8.64 1.55
CA GLY A 216 -24.97 9.84 0.79
C GLY A 216 -24.83 9.62 -0.73
N ARG A 217 -24.43 10.67 -1.44
CA ARG A 217 -24.34 10.65 -2.90
C ARG A 217 -23.13 9.83 -3.34
N ALA A 218 -23.35 8.94 -4.31
CA ALA A 218 -22.28 8.17 -4.96
C ALA A 218 -21.23 9.11 -5.60
N ASP A 219 -19.96 8.74 -5.45
CA ASP A 219 -18.88 9.36 -6.21
C ASP A 219 -18.95 8.95 -7.69
N VAL A 220 -18.08 9.52 -8.53
CA VAL A 220 -18.06 9.28 -9.97
C VAL A 220 -17.86 7.80 -10.32
N ASP A 221 -17.04 7.10 -9.55
CA ASP A 221 -16.69 5.70 -9.80
C ASP A 221 -17.84 4.75 -9.42
N VAL A 222 -18.46 4.97 -8.26
CA VAL A 222 -19.63 4.22 -7.79
C VAL A 222 -20.82 4.49 -8.72
N GLN A 223 -21.04 5.75 -9.11
CA GLN A 223 -22.12 6.10 -10.03
C GLN A 223 -21.91 5.41 -11.39
N SER A 224 -20.70 5.43 -11.94
CA SER A 224 -20.39 4.74 -13.18
C SER A 224 -20.66 3.23 -13.09
N ALA A 225 -20.39 2.60 -11.95
CA ALA A 225 -20.71 1.18 -11.74
C ALA A 225 -22.22 0.95 -11.66
N ILE A 226 -22.97 1.82 -10.98
CA ILE A 226 -24.44 1.79 -10.92
C ILE A 226 -25.05 1.86 -12.33
N ASP A 227 -24.62 2.83 -13.13
CA ASP A 227 -25.12 3.04 -14.49
C ASP A 227 -24.81 1.82 -15.38
N GLN A 228 -23.61 1.25 -15.22
CA GLN A 228 -23.19 0.05 -15.92
C GLN A 228 -24.08 -1.16 -15.58
N VAL A 229 -24.42 -1.39 -14.32
CA VAL A 229 -25.26 -2.54 -13.90
C VAL A 229 -26.76 -2.31 -14.15
N ARG A 230 -27.20 -1.06 -14.30
CA ARG A 230 -28.55 -0.70 -14.79
C ARG A 230 -28.70 -0.89 -16.29
N GLY A 231 -27.61 -1.11 -17.01
CA GLY A 231 -27.64 -1.27 -18.47
C GLY A 231 -27.76 0.05 -19.23
N GLU A 232 -27.64 1.19 -18.54
CA GLU A 232 -27.65 2.54 -19.13
C GLU A 232 -26.40 2.81 -20.01
N GLY A 233 -25.49 1.82 -20.11
CA GLY A 233 -24.32 1.82 -20.99
C GLY A 233 -24.15 0.61 -21.92
N ARG A 234 -25.17 -0.23 -22.20
CA ARG A 234 -24.99 -1.42 -23.08
C ARG A 234 -26.05 -1.67 -24.16
N ARG A 235 -25.55 -1.97 -25.37
CA ARG A 235 -26.25 -2.71 -26.44
C ARG A 235 -26.58 -4.15 -25.98
N PRO A 236 -27.64 -4.79 -26.51
CA PRO A 236 -28.24 -5.98 -25.91
C PRO A 236 -27.37 -7.23 -26.11
N GLY A 237 -27.17 -8.00 -25.02
CA GLY A 237 -26.69 -9.38 -25.06
C GLY A 237 -25.21 -9.57 -24.73
N GLY A 238 -24.91 -9.97 -23.48
CA GLY A 238 -23.60 -10.48 -23.08
C GLY A 238 -23.16 -9.96 -21.72
N ALA A 239 -22.62 -10.84 -20.87
CA ALA A 239 -22.09 -10.57 -19.53
C ALA A 239 -21.31 -9.25 -19.45
N LEU A 240 -21.33 -8.55 -18.30
CA LEU A 240 -20.74 -7.23 -18.07
C LEU A 240 -19.20 -7.23 -18.13
N LEU A 241 -18.69 -7.46 -19.35
CA LEU A 241 -17.32 -7.32 -19.81
C LEU A 241 -16.74 -5.91 -19.47
N PRO A 242 -15.56 -5.80 -18.83
CA PRO A 242 -14.81 -4.54 -18.83
C PRO A 242 -14.57 -4.04 -20.26
N PRO A 243 -14.45 -2.71 -20.47
CA PRO A 243 -14.08 -2.17 -21.77
C PRO A 243 -12.72 -2.74 -22.19
N ARG A 244 -12.66 -3.41 -23.35
CA ARG A 244 -11.42 -3.93 -23.92
C ARG A 244 -10.46 -2.78 -24.17
N SER A 245 -9.45 -2.62 -23.31
CA SER A 245 -8.31 -1.75 -23.58
C SER A 245 -7.54 -2.35 -24.76
N ARG A 246 -7.59 -1.69 -25.93
CA ARG A 246 -6.70 -2.03 -27.04
C ARG A 246 -5.26 -1.73 -26.60
N PRO A 247 -4.28 -2.62 -26.83
CA PRO A 247 -2.89 -2.30 -26.57
C PRO A 247 -2.50 -1.11 -27.43
N VAL A 248 -2.02 -0.04 -26.79
CA VAL A 248 -1.37 1.08 -27.46
C VAL A 248 -0.08 0.51 -28.06
N ALA A 249 -0.11 0.24 -29.37
CA ALA A 249 1.06 -0.17 -30.12
C ALA A 249 2.10 0.94 -30.03
N ARG A 250 3.14 0.71 -29.22
CA ARG A 250 4.32 1.54 -29.07
C ARG A 250 5.07 1.57 -30.40
N ARG A 251 4.77 2.56 -31.26
CA ARG A 251 5.58 2.86 -32.45
C ARG A 251 6.88 3.53 -31.99
N GLN A 252 7.92 2.74 -31.80
CA GLN A 252 9.30 3.21 -31.74
C GLN A 252 10.22 2.12 -32.30
N ALA A 253 10.31 2.08 -33.63
CA ALA A 253 11.37 1.41 -34.37
C ALA A 253 11.35 1.88 -35.83
N GLN A 254 11.89 3.08 -36.11
CA GLN A 254 12.52 3.43 -37.39
C GLN A 254 13.03 4.88 -37.34
N ALA A 255 14.20 5.06 -36.73
CA ALA A 255 15.08 6.21 -37.00
C ALA A 255 16.53 5.87 -36.61
N ASP A 256 17.02 4.68 -36.99
CA ASP A 256 18.45 4.31 -36.91
C ASP A 256 18.93 3.60 -38.19
N ARG A 257 18.29 3.88 -39.32
CA ARG A 257 18.75 3.49 -40.67
C ARG A 257 18.95 4.70 -41.58
N ALA A 258 19.58 5.75 -41.06
CA ALA A 258 20.12 6.86 -41.84
C ALA A 258 21.55 7.18 -41.37
N GLY A 259 22.42 6.16 -41.41
CA GLY A 259 23.84 6.29 -41.04
C GLY A 259 24.79 5.39 -41.83
N ARG A 260 24.33 4.83 -42.97
CA ARG A 260 25.18 4.13 -43.95
C ARG A 260 24.63 4.32 -45.35
N ALA A 261 24.82 5.50 -45.90
CA ALA A 261 25.05 5.71 -47.32
C ALA A 261 25.64 7.12 -47.48
N ASP A 262 26.74 7.17 -48.23
CA ASP A 262 27.44 8.35 -48.74
C ASP A 262 28.48 9.07 -47.86
N ARG A 263 29.73 8.69 -48.17
CA ARG A 263 31.01 9.42 -48.17
C ARG A 263 31.88 9.35 -46.92
#